data_AF-A0A4V1Q479-F1
#
_entry.id   AF-A0A4V1Q479-F1
#
_cell.length_a   1.000
_cell.length_b   1.000
_cell.length_c   1.000
_cell.angle_alpha   90.00
_cell.angle_beta   90.00
_cell.angle_gamma   90.00
#
_symmetry.space_group_name_H-M   'P 1'
#
loop_
_entity.id
_entity.type
_entity.pdbx_description
1 polymer ?
#
loop_
_entity_poly.entity_id
_entity_poly.type
_entity_poly.pdbx_seq_one_letter_code
_entity_poly.pdbx_strand_id
1 'polypeptide(L)'
;MSCNNDGGPVGEGGTQLSAAIQAGTNITAVYGLWLHPYGPATVYMARCPGSCTDSNSRELKWFKIDHVGLIRGNLVDGDWGSGVVSKTGVYTVTIPAALADGEYLIRHELIAIHAYWAGPQFYMECAQLKVLGGGGKLPSDEYLVSFPGAYKASDPGLNVDLYSPEAPTITTYELPGPAVWIGED
;
A
#
# COMPACT_ATOMS: atom_id res chain seq x y z
N MET A 1 -4.79 -1.95 -10.99
CA MET A 1 -4.78 -1.08 -9.78
C MET A 1 -4.76 -1.86 -8.48
N SER A 2 -5.35 -3.06 -8.38
CA SER A 2 -5.18 -3.92 -7.18
C SER A 2 -3.75 -4.46 -7.10
N CYS A 3 -3.34 -5.32 -8.05
CA CYS A 3 -2.05 -6.02 -8.06
C CYS A 3 -1.32 -5.84 -9.40
N ASN A 4 -0.89 -4.61 -9.70
CA ASN A 4 -0.32 -4.20 -11.00
C ASN A 4 -1.29 -4.48 -12.19
N ASN A 5 -0.74 -4.51 -13.41
CA ASN A 5 -1.42 -4.92 -14.63
C ASN A 5 -1.62 -6.43 -14.62
N ASP A 6 -2.78 -6.84 -15.12
CA ASP A 6 -3.25 -8.22 -15.28
C ASP A 6 -3.43 -8.98 -13.97
N GLY A 7 -2.47 -8.92 -13.04
CA GLY A 7 -2.61 -9.14 -11.59
C GLY A 7 -3.24 -10.46 -11.16
N GLY A 8 -3.36 -11.40 -12.10
CA GLY A 8 -3.87 -12.74 -11.89
C GLY A 8 -2.83 -13.62 -11.22
N PRO A 9 -3.23 -14.83 -10.80
CA PRO A 9 -2.28 -15.84 -10.34
C PRO A 9 -1.21 -16.07 -11.42
N VAL A 10 0.00 -16.46 -11.01
CA VAL A 10 1.06 -16.87 -11.95
C VAL A 10 0.41 -17.84 -12.95
N GLY A 11 0.48 -17.49 -14.24
CA GLY A 11 -0.38 -18.04 -15.31
C GLY A 11 -0.35 -19.57 -15.44
N GLU A 12 -1.08 -20.12 -16.41
CA GLU A 12 -1.25 -21.56 -16.60
C GLU A 12 0.09 -22.34 -16.51
N GLY A 13 0.23 -23.21 -15.49
CA GLY A 13 1.48 -23.93 -15.17
C GLY A 13 2.38 -23.29 -14.10
N GLY A 14 2.02 -22.12 -13.58
CA GLY A 14 2.66 -21.46 -12.46
C GLY A 14 2.38 -22.13 -11.11
N THR A 15 3.36 -22.13 -10.21
CA THR A 15 3.18 -22.56 -8.82
C THR A 15 2.99 -21.35 -7.93
N GLN A 16 1.75 -20.87 -7.83
CA GLN A 16 1.40 -19.83 -6.88
C GLN A 16 1.61 -20.35 -5.45
N LEU A 17 2.29 -19.57 -4.60
CA LEU A 17 2.59 -19.95 -3.22
C LEU A 17 2.10 -18.86 -2.25
N SER A 18 1.75 -19.28 -1.03
CA SER A 18 1.42 -18.39 0.09
C SER A 18 2.51 -18.49 1.16
N ALA A 19 3.08 -17.35 1.57
CA ALA A 19 4.08 -17.30 2.63
C ALA A 19 3.38 -17.33 4.00
N ALA A 20 3.75 -18.29 4.86
CA ALA A 20 3.27 -18.31 6.24
C ALA A 20 3.91 -17.17 7.05
N ILE A 21 3.11 -16.42 7.80
CA ILE A 21 3.56 -15.31 8.64
C ILE A 21 2.77 -15.25 9.95
N GLN A 22 3.44 -14.92 11.05
CA GLN A 22 2.77 -14.70 12.33
C GLN A 22 2.22 -13.27 12.37
N ALA A 23 0.99 -13.10 12.84
CA ALA A 23 0.47 -11.78 13.13
C ALA A 23 1.37 -11.07 14.16
N GLY A 24 1.59 -9.76 14.00
CA GLY A 24 2.49 -8.97 14.85
C GLY A 24 3.96 -9.01 14.45
N THR A 25 4.35 -9.79 13.43
CA THR A 25 5.73 -9.78 12.92
C THR A 25 5.91 -8.88 11.70
N ASN A 26 7.15 -8.49 11.45
CA ASN A 26 7.50 -7.68 10.30
C ASN A 26 7.50 -8.45 8.99
N ILE A 27 7.11 -7.77 7.93
CA ILE A 27 7.32 -8.16 6.54
C ILE A 27 8.03 -7.01 5.82
N THR A 28 8.98 -7.34 4.95
CA THR A 28 9.79 -6.37 4.23
C THR A 28 9.64 -6.57 2.74
N ALA A 29 9.17 -5.55 2.03
CA ALA A 29 9.29 -5.45 0.58
C ALA A 29 10.69 -4.96 0.22
N VAL A 30 11.34 -5.66 -0.72
CA VAL A 30 12.63 -5.28 -1.28
C VAL A 30 12.39 -4.74 -2.68
N TYR A 31 12.84 -3.52 -2.92
CA TYR A 31 12.77 -2.86 -4.20
C TYR A 31 14.14 -2.93 -4.88
N GLY A 32 14.13 -3.02 -6.21
CA GLY A 32 15.33 -2.78 -7.00
C GLY A 32 15.72 -1.30 -6.95
N LEU A 33 16.11 -0.76 -8.10
CA LEU A 33 16.38 0.68 -8.20
C LEU A 33 15.07 1.49 -8.18
N TRP A 34 14.88 2.32 -7.16
CA TRP A 34 13.75 3.25 -7.05
C TRP A 34 14.23 4.71 -7.13
N LEU A 35 13.94 5.39 -8.25
CA LEU A 35 14.47 6.74 -8.56
C LEU A 35 13.49 7.89 -8.27
N HIS A 36 12.33 7.60 -7.69
CA HIS A 36 11.28 8.59 -7.49
C HIS A 36 11.09 8.88 -6.00
N PRO A 37 11.87 9.80 -5.40
CA PRO A 37 11.84 10.00 -3.96
C PRO A 37 10.59 10.73 -3.47
N TYR A 38 9.79 11.33 -4.36
CA TYR A 38 8.63 12.14 -4.00
C TYR A 38 7.33 11.34 -4.05
N GLY A 39 6.65 11.27 -2.90
CA GLY A 39 5.34 10.69 -2.74
C GLY A 39 5.26 9.61 -1.66
N PRO A 40 4.07 9.08 -1.40
CA PRO A 40 3.85 8.17 -0.29
C PRO A 40 4.25 6.73 -0.60
N ALA A 41 4.56 6.00 0.47
CA ALA A 41 4.52 4.54 0.51
C ALA A 41 3.29 4.11 1.31
N THR A 42 2.56 3.10 0.83
CA THR A 42 1.36 2.58 1.51
C THR A 42 1.34 1.06 1.42
N VAL A 43 0.80 0.41 2.45
CA VAL A 43 0.62 -1.04 2.46
C VAL A 43 -0.80 -1.38 2.86
N TYR A 44 -1.42 -2.24 2.07
CA TYR A 44 -2.76 -2.75 2.29
C TYR A 44 -2.73 -4.26 2.45
N MET A 45 -3.76 -4.79 3.10
CA MET A 45 -4.07 -6.20 3.09
C MET A 45 -5.53 -6.42 2.67
N ALA A 46 -5.84 -7.60 2.16
CA ALA A 46 -7.20 -8.02 1.88
C ALA A 46 -7.37 -9.49 2.24
N ARG A 47 -8.44 -9.82 2.97
CA ARG A 47 -8.76 -11.20 3.32
C ARG A 47 -9.31 -11.93 2.10
N CYS A 48 -8.76 -13.10 1.81
CA CYS A 48 -9.30 -13.99 0.79
C CYS A 48 -10.48 -14.80 1.38
N PRO A 49 -11.58 -15.02 0.64
CA PRO A 49 -12.71 -15.83 1.12
C PRO A 49 -12.35 -17.31 1.33
N GLY A 50 -11.23 -17.73 0.75
CA GLY A 50 -10.59 -19.03 0.93
C GLY A 50 -9.13 -18.91 0.49
N SER A 51 -8.69 -19.77 -0.42
CA SER A 51 -7.38 -19.68 -1.07
C SER A 51 -7.19 -18.35 -1.79
N CYS A 52 -6.06 -17.67 -1.55
CA CYS A 52 -5.74 -16.45 -2.31
C CYS A 52 -5.38 -16.74 -3.77
N THR A 53 -4.92 -17.96 -4.09
CA THR A 53 -4.62 -18.37 -5.47
C THR A 53 -5.86 -18.32 -6.37
N ASP A 54 -7.03 -18.61 -5.80
CA ASP A 54 -8.31 -18.65 -6.51
C ASP A 54 -9.08 -17.32 -6.41
N SER A 55 -8.50 -16.33 -5.73
CA SER A 55 -9.18 -15.06 -5.43
C SER A 55 -8.90 -14.00 -6.50
N ASN A 56 -9.96 -13.31 -6.95
CA ASN A 56 -9.82 -12.15 -7.81
C ASN A 56 -9.52 -10.89 -6.98
N SER A 57 -8.29 -10.39 -7.07
CA SER A 57 -7.82 -9.20 -6.32
C SER A 57 -8.68 -7.94 -6.51
N ARG A 58 -9.41 -7.83 -7.63
CA ARG A 58 -10.30 -6.70 -7.93
C ARG A 58 -11.65 -6.75 -7.19
N GLU A 59 -12.04 -7.94 -6.74
CA GLU A 59 -13.29 -8.17 -6.00
C GLU A 59 -13.07 -8.15 -4.49
N LEU A 60 -11.81 -8.20 -4.04
CA LEU A 60 -11.47 -8.17 -2.63
C LEU A 60 -11.70 -6.79 -1.99
N LYS A 61 -11.90 -6.82 -0.67
CA LYS A 61 -11.97 -5.65 0.20
C LYS A 61 -10.63 -5.46 0.88
N TRP A 62 -10.04 -4.30 0.63
CA TRP A 62 -8.70 -3.92 1.07
C TRP A 62 -8.79 -2.98 2.27
N PHE A 63 -7.93 -3.18 3.25
CA PHE A 63 -7.72 -2.27 4.38
C PHE A 63 -6.26 -1.88 4.43
N LYS A 64 -6.00 -0.63 4.81
CA LYS A 64 -4.63 -0.11 4.93
C LYS A 64 -4.04 -0.53 6.27
N ILE A 65 -2.82 -1.08 6.27
CA ILE A 65 -2.10 -1.48 7.49
C ILE A 65 -0.94 -0.54 7.83
N ASP A 66 -0.45 0.21 6.84
CA ASP A 66 0.64 1.16 7.03
C ASP A 66 0.66 2.23 5.94
N HIS A 67 1.18 3.41 6.27
CA HIS A 67 1.53 4.42 5.30
C HIS A 67 2.60 5.38 5.82
N VAL A 68 3.36 5.96 4.88
CA VAL A 68 4.22 7.11 5.13
C VAL A 68 4.10 8.09 3.97
N GLY A 69 3.66 9.32 4.28
CA GLY A 69 3.57 10.44 3.33
C GLY A 69 4.80 11.34 3.41
N LEU A 70 4.58 12.66 3.51
CA LEU A 70 5.63 13.63 3.85
C LEU A 70 6.02 13.48 5.33
N ILE A 71 7.27 13.10 5.59
CA ILE A 71 7.81 12.84 6.94
C ILE A 71 8.21 14.13 7.63
N ARG A 72 8.94 14.99 6.91
CA ARG A 72 9.43 16.30 7.38
C ARG A 72 9.81 17.19 6.20
N GLY A 73 9.91 18.48 6.46
CA GLY A 73 10.25 19.49 5.44
C GLY A 73 9.00 20.03 4.76
N ASN A 74 9.12 20.32 3.47
CA ASN A 74 8.02 20.80 2.62
C ASN A 74 7.85 19.87 1.41
N LEU A 75 6.92 20.19 0.51
CA LEU A 75 6.67 19.32 -0.65
C LEU A 75 7.91 19.14 -1.56
N VAL A 76 8.79 20.13 -1.65
CA VAL A 76 9.92 20.18 -2.59
C VAL A 76 11.17 19.52 -2.04
N ASP A 77 11.56 19.86 -0.81
CA ASP A 77 12.81 19.43 -0.17
C ASP A 77 12.58 18.40 0.96
N GLY A 78 11.35 17.90 1.07
CA GLY A 78 10.94 17.01 2.15
C GLY A 78 11.48 15.60 2.04
N ASP A 79 11.53 14.93 3.20
CA ASP A 79 11.69 13.48 3.24
C ASP A 79 10.32 12.83 3.11
N TRP A 80 10.20 11.87 2.20
CA TRP A 80 8.95 11.20 1.84
C TRP A 80 9.04 9.68 2.05
N GLY A 81 7.89 9.02 2.16
CA GLY A 81 7.80 7.56 2.23
C GLY A 81 8.50 6.85 1.07
N SER A 82 8.23 7.27 -0.17
CA SER A 82 8.95 6.77 -1.36
C SER A 82 10.45 7.09 -1.31
N GLY A 83 10.84 8.20 -0.68
CA GLY A 83 12.23 8.58 -0.43
C GLY A 83 12.97 7.63 0.52
N VAL A 84 12.27 7.00 1.48
CA VAL A 84 12.86 5.94 2.32
C VAL A 84 13.27 4.75 1.45
N VAL A 85 12.39 4.34 0.52
CA VAL A 85 12.69 3.24 -0.41
C VAL A 85 13.81 3.62 -1.36
N SER A 86 13.84 4.85 -1.90
CA SER A 86 14.93 5.32 -2.76
C SER A 86 16.30 5.25 -2.07
N LYS A 87 16.35 5.52 -0.76
CA LYS A 87 17.60 5.54 0.02
C LYS A 87 18.03 4.15 0.49
N THR A 88 17.08 3.28 0.80
CA THR A 88 17.36 2.01 1.52
C THR A 88 17.09 0.75 0.70
N GLY A 89 16.33 0.85 -0.39
CA GLY A 89 15.88 -0.28 -1.20
C GLY A 89 14.81 -1.15 -0.52
N VAL A 90 14.29 -0.75 0.63
CA VAL A 90 13.34 -1.57 1.40
C VAL A 90 12.21 -0.76 2.00
N TYR A 91 11.08 -1.41 2.23
CA TYR A 91 9.97 -0.90 3.04
C TYR A 91 9.49 -2.02 3.98
N THR A 92 9.54 -1.79 5.29
CA THR A 92 9.19 -2.79 6.30
C THR A 92 7.97 -2.34 7.08
N VAL A 93 6.99 -3.24 7.21
CA VAL A 93 5.76 -3.00 7.98
C VAL A 93 5.48 -4.18 8.90
N THR A 94 4.68 -3.95 9.94
CA THR A 94 4.24 -5.00 10.86
C THR A 94 2.85 -5.50 10.44
N ILE A 95 2.68 -6.81 10.32
CA ILE A 95 1.34 -7.40 10.14
C ILE A 95 0.54 -7.15 11.42
N PRO A 96 -0.68 -6.59 11.39
CA PRO A 96 -1.41 -6.28 12.61
C PRO A 96 -1.63 -7.53 13.47
N ALA A 97 -1.20 -7.47 14.74
CA ALA A 97 -1.31 -8.59 15.68
C ALA A 97 -2.78 -9.00 15.96
N ALA A 98 -3.71 -8.06 15.80
CA ALA A 98 -5.13 -8.27 16.03
C ALA A 98 -5.82 -9.11 14.94
N LEU A 99 -5.21 -9.32 13.76
CA LEU A 99 -5.86 -9.97 12.63
C LEU A 99 -6.40 -11.36 12.97
N ALA A 100 -7.52 -11.73 12.38
CA ALA A 100 -7.93 -13.12 12.32
C ALA A 100 -6.97 -13.94 11.44
N ASP A 101 -6.74 -15.19 11.84
CA ASP A 101 -6.01 -16.15 11.01
C ASP A 101 -6.73 -16.36 9.67
N GLY A 102 -5.95 -16.62 8.62
CA GLY A 102 -6.48 -16.84 7.28
C GLY A 102 -5.50 -16.54 6.16
N GLU A 103 -5.97 -16.64 4.92
CA GLU A 103 -5.20 -16.21 3.76
C GLU A 103 -5.52 -14.75 3.40
N TYR A 104 -4.47 -14.01 3.10
CA TYR A 104 -4.52 -12.59 2.78
C TYR A 104 -3.66 -12.27 1.56
N LEU A 105 -4.11 -11.35 0.72
CA LEU A 105 -3.19 -10.61 -0.13
C LEU A 105 -2.60 -9.46 0.67
N ILE A 106 -1.30 -9.25 0.55
CA ILE A 106 -0.65 -8.00 0.93
C ILE A 106 -0.30 -7.23 -0.34
N ARG A 107 -0.52 -5.92 -0.33
CA ARG A 107 -0.28 -5.00 -1.45
C ARG A 107 0.61 -3.88 -0.97
N HIS A 108 1.85 -3.82 -1.46
CA HIS A 108 2.72 -2.67 -1.27
C HIS A 108 2.54 -1.72 -2.45
N GLU A 109 2.47 -0.42 -2.18
CA GLU A 109 2.33 0.59 -3.22
C GLU A 109 3.19 1.82 -2.94
N LEU A 110 3.94 2.23 -3.97
CA LEU A 110 4.57 3.54 -4.04
C LEU A 110 3.79 4.40 -5.05
N ILE A 111 3.49 5.63 -4.66
CA ILE A 111 2.84 6.60 -5.56
C ILE A 111 3.85 7.70 -5.84
N ALA A 112 4.33 7.78 -7.07
CA ALA A 112 5.25 8.82 -7.50
C ALA A 112 4.46 10.05 -7.98
N ILE A 113 4.67 11.19 -7.33
CA ILE A 113 3.92 12.44 -7.58
C ILE A 113 4.78 13.53 -8.23
N HIS A 114 5.93 13.15 -8.79
CA HIS A 114 6.88 14.10 -9.38
C HIS A 114 6.42 14.73 -10.71
N ALA A 115 5.34 14.24 -11.32
CA ALA A 115 4.92 14.63 -12.67
C ALA A 115 3.49 15.22 -12.66
N TYR A 116 3.34 16.44 -12.13
CA TYR A 116 2.04 17.13 -12.02
C TYR A 116 1.21 17.08 -13.32
N TRP A 117 1.81 17.37 -14.48
CA TRP A 117 1.12 17.40 -15.78
C TRP A 117 0.74 16.02 -16.34
N ALA A 118 1.41 14.95 -15.89
CA ALA A 118 1.11 13.57 -16.31
C ALA A 118 0.18 12.84 -15.32
N GLY A 119 -0.01 13.41 -14.13
CA GLY A 119 -0.69 12.78 -13.02
C GLY A 119 0.21 11.84 -12.21
N PRO A 120 -0.30 11.34 -11.06
CA PRO A 120 0.41 10.42 -10.20
C PRO A 120 0.65 9.07 -10.88
N GLN A 121 1.81 8.48 -10.61
CA GLN A 121 2.19 7.16 -11.11
C GLN A 121 2.12 6.15 -9.96
N PHE A 122 1.32 5.10 -10.13
CA PHE A 122 1.07 4.10 -9.09
C PHE A 122 1.86 2.83 -9.38
N TYR A 123 2.67 2.40 -8.42
CA TYR A 123 3.49 1.19 -8.51
C TYR A 123 3.06 0.26 -7.39
N MET A 124 2.26 -0.74 -7.70
CA MET A 124 1.73 -1.67 -6.70
C MET A 124 1.98 -3.13 -7.05
N GLU A 125 2.41 -3.89 -6.06
CA GLU A 125 2.69 -5.32 -6.17
C GLU A 125 2.02 -6.06 -5.03
N CYS A 126 1.62 -7.31 -5.30
CA CYS A 126 0.95 -8.16 -4.32
C CYS A 126 1.72 -9.45 -4.03
N ALA A 127 1.55 -9.96 -2.81
CA ALA A 127 1.97 -11.30 -2.41
C ALA A 127 0.87 -12.00 -1.61
N GLN A 128 0.88 -13.33 -1.61
CA GLN A 128 -0.03 -14.14 -0.82
C GLN A 128 0.59 -14.47 0.53
N LEU A 129 -0.17 -14.26 1.59
CA LEU A 129 0.20 -14.57 2.96
C LEU A 129 -0.80 -15.54 3.57
N LYS A 130 -0.29 -16.44 4.41
CA LYS A 130 -1.10 -17.21 5.36
C LYS A 130 -0.78 -16.67 6.76
N VAL A 131 -1.67 -15.84 7.29
CA VAL A 131 -1.56 -15.22 8.61
C VAL A 131 -1.98 -16.23 9.68
N LEU A 132 -1.15 -16.34 10.72
CA LEU A 132 -1.30 -17.27 11.83
C LEU A 132 -1.15 -16.55 13.18
N GLY A 133 -1.81 -17.06 14.22
CA GLY A 133 -1.57 -16.65 15.61
C GLY A 133 -2.07 -15.24 15.96
N GLY A 134 -3.02 -14.68 15.20
CA GLY A 134 -3.54 -13.34 15.45
C GLY A 134 -4.75 -13.28 16.39
N GLY A 135 -5.14 -12.05 16.73
CA GLY A 135 -6.19 -11.75 17.72
C GLY A 135 -7.63 -12.02 17.29
N GLY A 136 -7.88 -12.49 16.07
CA GLY A 136 -9.24 -12.87 15.63
C GLY A 136 -10.10 -11.74 15.09
N LYS A 137 -9.58 -10.51 14.98
CA LYS A 137 -10.32 -9.34 14.52
C LYS A 137 -10.22 -9.13 13.01
N LEU A 138 -11.25 -8.48 12.46
CA LEU A 138 -11.28 -8.01 11.08
C LEU A 138 -11.64 -6.51 11.09
N PRO A 139 -11.15 -5.73 10.12
CA PRO A 139 -11.54 -4.32 10.00
C PRO A 139 -13.04 -4.18 9.74
N SER A 140 -13.66 -3.16 10.35
CA SER A 140 -15.02 -2.72 10.03
C SER A 140 -15.10 -2.08 8.64
N ASP A 141 -16.32 -1.91 8.12
CA ASP A 141 -16.57 -1.42 6.74
C ASP A 141 -15.95 -0.05 6.45
N GLU A 142 -15.71 0.80 7.46
CA GLU A 142 -15.11 2.12 7.27
C GLU A 142 -13.63 2.07 6.86
N TYR A 143 -12.93 0.97 7.16
CA TYR A 143 -11.55 0.72 6.74
C TYR A 143 -11.45 0.02 5.39
N LEU A 144 -12.58 -0.51 4.88
CA LEU A 144 -12.61 -1.35 3.70
C LEU A 144 -12.86 -0.54 2.42
N VAL A 145 -11.97 -0.73 1.45
CA VAL A 145 -12.05 -0.12 0.12
C VAL A 145 -11.86 -1.16 -0.99
N SER A 146 -12.12 -0.77 -2.23
CA SER A 146 -11.88 -1.60 -3.43
C SER A 146 -10.87 -0.94 -4.35
N PHE A 147 -10.10 -1.74 -5.09
CA PHE A 147 -9.18 -1.27 -6.12
C PHE A 147 -9.57 -1.85 -7.49
N PRO A 148 -10.04 -1.04 -8.45
CA PRO A 148 -10.22 0.42 -8.40
C PRO A 148 -11.37 0.87 -7.47
N GLY A 149 -11.30 2.13 -7.00
CA GLY A 149 -12.36 2.76 -6.19
C GLY A 149 -11.87 3.55 -4.97
N ALA A 150 -10.78 3.10 -4.34
CA ALA A 150 -10.20 3.74 -3.14
C ALA A 150 -9.62 5.13 -3.41
N TYR A 151 -9.18 5.38 -4.65
CA TYR A 151 -8.55 6.62 -5.08
C TYR A 151 -9.42 7.34 -6.10
N LYS A 152 -9.49 8.66 -5.98
CA LYS A 152 -10.14 9.57 -6.94
C LYS A 152 -9.10 10.52 -7.51
N ALA A 153 -9.26 10.90 -8.77
CA ALA A 153 -8.39 11.90 -9.40
C ALA A 153 -8.42 13.26 -8.67
N SER A 154 -9.49 13.53 -7.92
CA SER A 154 -9.66 14.74 -7.11
C SER A 154 -9.07 14.65 -5.70
N ASP A 155 -8.51 13.50 -5.29
CA ASP A 155 -7.93 13.39 -3.95
C ASP A 155 -6.73 14.35 -3.83
N PRO A 156 -6.67 15.20 -2.78
CA PRO A 156 -5.63 16.23 -2.67
C PRO A 156 -4.21 15.67 -2.74
N GLY A 157 -3.98 14.50 -2.13
CA GLY A 157 -2.69 13.80 -2.18
C GLY A 157 -2.28 13.24 -3.55
N LEU A 158 -3.21 13.17 -4.50
CA LEU A 158 -2.99 12.71 -5.87
C LEU A 158 -2.92 13.86 -6.87
N ASN A 159 -3.38 15.05 -6.48
CA ASN A 159 -3.33 16.27 -7.27
C ASN A 159 -2.39 17.30 -6.63
N VAL A 160 -1.10 16.95 -6.54
CA VAL A 160 -0.06 17.78 -5.93
C VAL A 160 0.83 18.38 -7.01
N ASP A 161 1.03 19.69 -6.98
CA ASP A 161 2.03 20.38 -7.79
C ASP A 161 3.27 20.75 -6.96
N LEU A 162 4.30 19.92 -7.07
CA LEU A 162 5.60 20.12 -6.42
C LEU A 162 6.37 21.33 -6.99
N TYR A 163 5.95 21.89 -8.12
CA TYR A 163 6.64 22.97 -8.82
C TYR A 163 5.91 24.31 -8.70
N SER A 164 4.79 24.34 -7.98
CA SER A 164 4.06 25.57 -7.71
C SER A 164 4.87 26.53 -6.81
N PRO A 165 4.69 27.86 -6.94
CA PRO A 165 5.34 28.84 -6.06
C PRO A 165 5.08 28.59 -4.56
N GLU A 166 3.95 27.98 -4.22
CA GLU A 166 3.53 27.71 -2.85
C GLU A 166 4.14 26.43 -2.27
N ALA A 167 4.54 25.47 -3.12
CA ALA A 167 5.06 24.15 -2.71
C ALA A 167 6.16 24.20 -1.63
N PRO A 168 7.14 25.14 -1.65
CA PRO A 168 8.17 25.26 -0.61
C PRO A 168 7.63 25.65 0.78
N THR A 169 6.39 26.13 0.87
CA THR A 169 5.74 26.53 2.13
C THR A 169 4.76 25.48 2.67
N ILE A 170 4.41 24.48 1.87
CA ILE A 170 3.45 23.44 2.26
C ILE A 170 4.20 22.33 2.98
N THR A 171 3.96 22.19 4.28
CA THR A 171 4.62 21.21 5.17
C THR A 171 3.73 20.02 5.54
N THR A 172 2.56 19.91 4.89
CA THR A 172 1.58 18.85 5.14
C THR A 172 1.23 18.14 3.85
N TYR A 173 0.93 16.85 3.93
CA TYR A 173 0.48 16.04 2.80
C TYR A 173 -0.67 15.15 3.25
N GLU A 174 -1.79 15.22 2.54
CA GLU A 174 -2.96 14.37 2.79
C GLU A 174 -2.81 13.04 2.03
N LEU A 175 -2.71 11.94 2.76
CA LEU A 175 -2.57 10.62 2.15
C LEU A 175 -3.89 10.16 1.53
N PRO A 176 -3.89 9.63 0.29
CA PRO A 176 -5.09 9.09 -0.32
C PRO A 176 -5.50 7.74 0.28
N GLY A 177 -6.75 7.34 0.06
CA GLY A 177 -7.33 6.09 0.56
C GLY A 177 -7.81 6.16 2.02
N PRO A 178 -8.22 5.01 2.60
CA PRO A 178 -8.82 4.96 3.94
C PRO A 178 -7.78 5.21 5.05
N ALA A 179 -8.25 5.37 6.28
CA ALA A 179 -7.40 5.36 7.47
C ALA A 179 -6.66 4.02 7.63
N VAL A 180 -5.55 4.03 8.39
CA VAL A 180 -4.85 2.79 8.77
C VAL A 180 -5.68 2.05 9.81
N TRP A 181 -5.93 0.77 9.58
CA TRP A 181 -6.52 -0.11 10.56
C TRP A 181 -5.45 -0.65 11.50
N ILE A 182 -5.51 -0.24 12.77
CA ILE A 182 -4.52 -0.58 13.81
C ILE A 182 -4.95 -1.74 14.72
N GLY A 183 -6.00 -2.49 14.36
CA GLY A 183 -6.54 -3.58 15.18
C GLY A 183 -7.74 -3.22 16.04
N GLU A 184 -8.37 -2.08 15.77
CA GLU A 184 -9.58 -1.58 16.45
C GLU A 184 -10.86 -2.15 15.82
N ASP A 185 -11.97 -2.08 16.56
CA ASP A 185 -13.30 -2.55 16.14
C ASP A 185 -14.06 -1.47 15.38
#